data_AF-A0A1Y4GQZ4-F1
#
_entry.id   AF-A0A1Y4GQZ4-F1
#
_cell.length_a   1.000
_cell.length_b   1.000
_cell.length_c   1.000
_cell.angle_alpha   90.00
_cell.angle_beta   90.00
_cell.angle_gamma   90.00
#
_symmetry.space_group_name_H-M   'P 1'
#
loop_
_entity.id
_entity.type
_entity.pdbx_description
1 polymer ?
#
loop_
_entity_poly.entity_id
_entity_poly.type
_entity_poly.pdbx_seq_one_letter_code
_entity_poly.pdbx_strand_id
1 'polypeptide(L)'
;MRYTKEERLEIGRKVDEGIMTRYEAAEDYGISDDTARDYMRMYRDSNSLPPKSSGNNTGCYVHDSSERPLDISDYESMTKEELILELIKARVAEARLKKGYEVKGDGQTKEYILLDSSNTK
;
A
#
# COMPACT_ATOMS: atom_id res chain seq x y z
N MET A 1 36.89 -2.41 -13.97
CA MET A 1 35.54 -3.01 -13.93
C MET A 1 35.29 -3.71 -15.25
N ARG A 2 34.63 -4.88 -15.26
CA ARG A 2 34.45 -5.69 -16.48
C ARG A 2 33.40 -5.17 -17.46
N TYR A 3 32.41 -4.41 -16.99
CA TYR A 3 31.31 -3.88 -17.80
C TYR A 3 31.23 -2.36 -17.76
N THR A 4 30.84 -1.74 -18.88
CA THR A 4 30.55 -0.31 -19.03
C THR A 4 29.26 0.08 -18.33
N LYS A 5 29.00 1.39 -18.14
CA LYS A 5 27.78 1.86 -17.46
C LYS A 5 26.50 1.43 -18.19
N GLU A 6 26.53 1.45 -19.53
CA GLU A 6 25.38 1.11 -20.37
C GLU A 6 25.03 -0.38 -20.27
N GLU A 7 26.04 -1.25 -20.32
CA GLU A 7 25.85 -2.71 -20.16
C GLU A 7 25.26 -3.06 -18.79
N ARG A 8 25.64 -2.34 -17.73
CA ARG A 8 25.06 -2.54 -16.39
C ARG A 8 23.59 -2.18 -16.34
N LEU A 9 23.20 -1.09 -16.99
CA LEU A 9 21.80 -0.67 -17.06
C LEU A 9 20.97 -1.68 -17.86
N GLU A 10 21.51 -2.24 -18.93
CA GLU A 10 20.86 -3.27 -19.75
C GLU A 10 20.67 -4.57 -18.96
N ILE A 11 21.69 -5.04 -18.22
CA ILE A 11 21.58 -6.20 -17.34
C ILE A 11 20.54 -5.93 -16.23
N GLY A 12 20.61 -4.74 -15.63
CA GLY A 12 19.66 -4.32 -14.59
C GLY A 12 18.21 -4.27 -15.08
N ARG A 13 17.98 -3.81 -16.33
CA ARG A 13 16.66 -3.79 -16.96
C ARG A 13 16.08 -5.20 -17.09
N LYS A 14 16.85 -6.14 -17.63
CA LYS A 14 16.42 -7.53 -17.82
C LYS A 14 16.02 -8.20 -16.50
N VAL A 15 16.74 -7.87 -15.42
CA VAL A 15 16.44 -8.36 -14.07
C VAL A 15 15.19 -7.71 -13.49
N ASP A 16 14.94 -6.41 -13.74
CA ASP A 16 13.73 -5.74 -13.25
C ASP A 16 12.46 -6.17 -14.00
N GLU A 17 12.56 -6.35 -15.32
CA GLU A 17 11.51 -6.89 -16.20
C GLU A 17 11.20 -8.37 -15.92
N GLY A 18 12.08 -9.08 -15.21
CA GLY A 18 11.94 -10.49 -14.87
C GLY A 18 12.24 -11.46 -16.02
N ILE A 19 12.90 -10.98 -17.09
CA ILE A 19 13.38 -11.82 -18.21
C ILE A 19 14.45 -12.79 -17.73
N MET A 20 15.26 -12.35 -16.77
CA MET A 20 16.35 -13.11 -16.20
C MET A 20 16.36 -12.88 -14.69
N THR A 21 16.56 -13.95 -13.92
CA THR A 21 16.70 -13.83 -12.47
C THR A 21 18.07 -13.27 -12.10
N ARG A 22 18.17 -12.72 -10.89
CA ARG A 22 19.47 -12.27 -10.33
C ARG A 22 20.54 -13.37 -10.27
N TYR A 23 20.11 -14.64 -10.19
CA TYR A 23 21.00 -15.80 -10.12
C TYR A 23 21.49 -16.20 -11.51
N GLU A 24 20.60 -16.26 -12.50
CA GLU A 24 20.97 -16.50 -13.89
C GLU A 24 21.91 -15.39 -14.41
N ALA A 25 21.64 -14.13 -14.05
CA ALA A 25 22.53 -13.02 -14.38
C ALA A 25 23.93 -13.18 -13.76
N ALA A 26 24.04 -13.80 -12.58
CA ALA A 26 25.31 -14.07 -11.94
C ALA A 26 26.11 -15.15 -12.69
N GLU A 27 25.43 -16.19 -13.17
CA GLU A 27 26.04 -17.28 -13.94
C GLU A 27 26.46 -16.82 -15.35
N ASP A 28 25.55 -16.19 -16.10
CA ASP A 28 25.76 -15.80 -17.50
C ASP A 28 26.85 -14.73 -17.65
N TYR A 29 26.86 -13.75 -16.74
CA TYR A 29 27.78 -12.61 -16.79
C TYR A 29 28.98 -12.78 -15.85
N GLY A 30 29.07 -13.91 -15.12
CA GLY A 30 30.16 -14.16 -14.17
C GLY A 30 30.31 -13.07 -13.11
N ILE A 31 29.17 -12.55 -12.62
CA ILE A 31 29.11 -11.52 -11.57
C ILE A 31 28.52 -12.11 -10.29
N SER A 32 28.62 -11.43 -9.15
CA SER A 32 27.90 -11.85 -7.95
C SER A 32 26.42 -11.50 -8.02
N ASP A 33 25.58 -12.21 -7.27
CA ASP A 33 24.14 -11.90 -7.17
C ASP A 33 23.91 -10.48 -6.60
N ASP A 34 24.78 -10.03 -5.69
CA ASP A 34 24.78 -8.67 -5.16
C ASP A 34 25.04 -7.65 -6.27
N THR A 35 26.00 -7.93 -7.16
CA THR A 35 26.33 -7.04 -8.29
C THR A 35 25.16 -6.96 -9.27
N ALA A 36 24.49 -8.08 -9.55
CA ALA A 36 23.29 -8.10 -10.38
C ALA A 36 22.15 -7.27 -9.75
N ARG A 37 22.00 -7.33 -8.41
CA ARG A 37 21.04 -6.52 -7.65
C ARG A 37 21.36 -5.03 -7.73
N ASP A 38 22.64 -4.66 -7.64
CA ASP A 38 23.08 -3.27 -7.75
C ASP A 38 22.82 -2.71 -9.15
N TYR A 39 23.04 -3.50 -10.20
CA TYR A 39 22.70 -3.11 -11.57
C TYR A 39 21.20 -2.87 -11.76
N MET A 40 20.37 -3.73 -11.18
CA MET A 40 18.91 -3.52 -11.13
C MET A 40 18.54 -2.23 -10.38
N ARG A 41 19.19 -1.92 -9.25
CA ARG A 41 18.98 -0.64 -8.54
C ARG A 41 19.37 0.57 -9.38
N MET A 42 20.54 0.53 -10.03
CA MET A 42 20.99 1.60 -10.93
C MET A 42 20.00 1.88 -12.05
N TYR A 43 19.40 0.83 -12.63
CA TYR A 43 18.35 0.97 -13.64
C TYR A 43 17.11 1.67 -13.08
N ARG A 44 16.67 1.29 -11.88
CA ARG A 44 15.48 1.87 -11.23
C ARG A 44 15.68 3.34 -10.86
N ASP A 45 16.85 3.70 -10.35
CA ASP A 45 17.22 5.08 -10.03
C ASP A 45 17.27 5.95 -11.28
N SER A 46 17.85 5.43 -12.38
CA SER A 46 17.95 6.14 -13.66
C SER A 46 16.59 6.39 -14.32
N ASN A 47 15.61 5.51 -14.08
CA ASN A 47 14.25 5.64 -14.60
C ASN A 47 13.26 6.23 -13.57
N SER A 48 13.73 6.66 -12.39
CA SER A 48 12.90 7.19 -11.30
C SER A 48 11.71 6.28 -10.94
N LEU A 49 11.92 4.96 -10.93
CA LEU A 49 10.85 3.99 -10.63
C LEU A 49 10.50 4.00 -9.14
N PRO A 50 9.21 3.95 -8.77
CA PRO A 50 8.78 3.96 -7.36
C PRO A 50 9.36 2.76 -6.62
N PRO A 51 9.72 2.86 -5.33
CA PRO A 51 10.32 1.77 -4.56
C PRO A 51 9.55 0.45 -4.73
N LYS A 52 10.27 -0.63 -5.08
CA LYS A 52 9.67 -1.95 -5.23
C LYS A 52 9.24 -2.33 -3.82
N SER A 53 7.93 -2.40 -3.59
CA SER A 53 7.33 -2.78 -2.32
C SER A 53 8.05 -4.04 -1.84
N SER A 54 8.98 -3.88 -0.90
CA SER A 54 9.57 -5.02 -0.24
C SER A 54 8.43 -5.58 0.59
N GLY A 55 7.91 -6.76 0.23
CA GLY A 55 6.92 -7.51 1.01
C GLY A 55 7.43 -7.95 2.39
N ASN A 56 8.33 -7.18 2.99
CA ASN A 56 8.69 -7.27 4.39
C ASN A 56 7.64 -6.46 5.15
N ASN A 57 6.57 -7.15 5.54
CA ASN A 57 5.70 -6.78 6.65
C ASN A 57 6.51 -6.74 7.96
N THR A 58 7.51 -5.87 8.07
CA THR A 58 8.05 -5.47 9.37
C THR A 58 7.07 -4.49 9.98
N GLY A 59 6.02 -5.03 10.62
CA GLY A 59 5.32 -4.45 11.77
C GLY A 59 4.91 -2.98 11.73
N CYS A 60 4.86 -2.33 10.57
CA CYS A 60 4.20 -1.05 10.44
C CYS A 60 2.72 -1.40 10.38
N TYR A 61 1.99 -1.05 11.43
CA TYR A 61 0.54 -1.07 11.45
C TYR A 61 0.09 -0.45 10.13
N VAL A 62 -0.35 -1.29 9.19
CA VAL A 62 -1.03 -0.84 8.00
C VAL A 62 -2.25 -0.16 8.58
N HIS A 63 -2.22 1.17 8.67
CA HIS A 63 -3.45 1.90 8.76
C HIS A 63 -4.20 1.44 7.54
N ASP A 64 -5.26 0.65 7.76
CA ASP A 64 -6.12 0.20 6.70
C ASP A 64 -6.51 1.47 5.93
N SER A 65 -5.92 1.61 4.74
CA SER A 65 -6.09 2.76 3.87
C SER A 65 -7.37 2.57 3.06
N SER A 66 -8.36 1.89 3.63
CA SER A 66 -9.63 1.59 2.98
C SER A 66 -10.59 2.77 3.01
N GLU A 67 -10.37 3.74 3.90
CA GLU A 67 -11.18 4.96 3.96
C GLU A 67 -10.31 6.19 3.80
N ARG A 68 -9.97 6.50 2.54
CA ARG A 68 -9.58 7.87 2.18
C ARG A 68 -10.73 8.78 2.65
N PRO A 69 -10.46 9.88 3.39
CA PRO A 69 -11.51 10.83 3.74
C PRO A 69 -12.18 11.31 2.46
N LEU A 70 -13.49 11.11 2.36
CA LEU A 70 -14.30 11.56 1.23
C LEU A 70 -14.17 13.08 1.12
N ASP A 71 -13.75 13.55 -0.06
CA ASP A 71 -13.70 14.97 -0.36
C ASP A 71 -15.08 15.46 -0.84
N ILE A 72 -15.34 16.76 -0.79
CA ILE A 72 -16.59 17.37 -1.24
C ILE A 72 -16.89 16.99 -2.70
N SER A 73 -15.85 16.93 -3.55
CA SER A 73 -15.96 16.51 -4.95
C SER A 73 -16.48 15.07 -5.13
N ASP A 74 -16.24 14.19 -4.16
CA ASP A 74 -16.69 12.79 -4.23
C ASP A 74 -18.22 12.72 -4.05
N TYR A 75 -18.77 13.55 -3.15
CA TYR A 75 -20.22 13.65 -2.93
C TYR A 75 -20.95 14.31 -4.10
N GLU A 76 -20.34 15.27 -4.80
CA GLU A 76 -20.94 15.90 -5.98
C GLU A 76 -21.18 14.91 -7.13
N SER A 77 -20.36 13.86 -7.21
CA SER A 77 -20.46 12.81 -8.23
C SER A 77 -21.45 11.70 -7.87
N MET A 78 -21.94 11.66 -6.63
CA MET A 78 -22.89 10.64 -6.16
C MET A 78 -24.30 10.90 -6.66
N THR A 79 -25.06 9.82 -6.82
CA THR A 79 -26.49 9.89 -7.09
C THR A 79 -27.27 10.36 -5.85
N LYS A 80 -28.49 10.84 -6.06
CA LYS A 80 -29.39 11.26 -4.97
C LYS A 80 -29.60 10.15 -3.92
N GLU A 81 -29.69 8.90 -4.35
CA GLU A 81 -29.94 7.75 -3.47
C GLU A 81 -28.71 7.43 -2.61
N GLU A 82 -27.52 7.46 -3.21
CA GLU A 82 -26.25 7.28 -2.50
C GLU A 82 -26.04 8.38 -1.45
N LEU A 83 -26.34 9.64 -1.79
CA LEU A 83 -26.29 10.75 -0.84
C LEU A 83 -27.23 10.57 0.35
N ILE A 84 -28.43 10.03 0.13
CA ILE A 84 -29.37 9.71 1.21
C ILE A 84 -28.80 8.62 2.11
N LEU A 85 -28.19 7.57 1.53
CA LEU A 85 -27.57 6.49 2.29
C LEU A 85 -26.40 6.99 3.14
N GLU A 86 -25.52 7.83 2.58
CA GLU A 86 -24.41 8.43 3.34
C GLU A 86 -24.91 9.31 4.49
N LEU A 87 -25.98 10.10 4.25
CA LEU A 87 -26.60 10.89 5.31
C LEU A 87 -27.16 9.99 6.43
N ILE A 88 -27.80 8.87 6.09
CA ILE A 88 -28.30 7.90 7.08
C ILE A 88 -27.14 7.31 7.87
N LYS A 89 -26.05 6.89 7.22
CA LYS A 89 -24.85 6.34 7.88
C LYS A 89 -24.26 7.36 8.86
N ALA A 90 -24.10 8.61 8.43
CA ALA A 90 -23.56 9.69 9.25
C ALA A 90 -24.41 9.95 10.51
N ARG A 91 -25.74 10.00 10.38
CA ARG A 91 -26.67 10.15 11.52
C ARG A 91 -26.59 8.99 12.50
N VAL A 92 -26.44 7.76 12.00
CA VAL A 92 -26.29 6.57 12.83
C VAL A 92 -24.95 6.60 13.58
N ALA A 93 -23.86 6.98 12.91
CA ALA A 93 -22.55 7.13 13.54
C ALA A 93 -22.58 8.20 14.65
N GLU A 94 -23.17 9.36 14.38
CA GLU A 94 -23.36 10.44 15.36
C GLU A 94 -24.12 9.96 16.61
N ALA A 95 -25.22 9.23 16.42
CA ALA A 95 -26.00 8.68 17.52
C ALA A 95 -25.22 7.65 18.37
N ARG A 96 -24.32 6.88 17.75
CA ARG A 96 -23.45 5.91 18.44
C ARG A 96 -22.33 6.61 19.21
N LEU A 97 -21.69 7.61 18.61
CA LEU A 97 -20.70 8.46 19.25
C LEU A 97 -21.28 9.13 20.51
N LYS A 98 -22.52 9.62 20.44
CA LYS A 98 -23.24 10.16 21.60
C LYS A 98 -23.49 9.13 22.70
N LYS A 99 -23.59 7.85 22.35
CA LYS A 99 -23.66 6.73 23.30
C LYS A 99 -22.27 6.28 23.80
N GLY A 100 -21.20 6.91 23.33
CA GLY A 100 -19.83 6.63 23.75
C GLY A 100 -19.22 5.39 23.12
N TYR A 101 -19.67 4.99 21.93
CA TYR A 101 -19.05 3.89 21.20
C TYR A 101 -19.02 4.08 19.68
N GLU A 102 -18.06 3.43 19.05
CA GLU A 102 -17.91 3.31 17.61
C GLU A 102 -18.12 1.85 17.19
N VAL A 103 -18.47 1.61 15.93
CA VAL A 103 -18.64 0.26 15.37
C VAL A 103 -17.79 0.13 14.12
N LYS A 104 -16.94 -0.90 14.08
CA LYS A 104 -16.12 -1.25 12.91
C LYS A 104 -16.55 -2.58 12.33
N GLY A 105 -16.36 -2.74 11.02
CA GLY A 105 -16.71 -3.98 10.29
C GLY A 105 -18.20 -4.16 10.03
N ASP A 106 -18.54 -5.23 9.28
CA ASP A 106 -19.93 -5.63 9.01
C ASP A 106 -20.12 -7.16 9.19
N GLY A 107 -21.36 -7.60 9.34
CA GLY A 107 -21.69 -9.01 9.54
C GLY A 107 -20.95 -9.65 10.73
N GLN A 108 -20.19 -10.71 10.46
CA GLN A 108 -19.48 -11.51 11.45
C GLN A 108 -18.24 -10.81 12.03
N THR A 109 -17.70 -9.79 11.35
CA THR A 109 -16.51 -9.03 11.78
C THR A 109 -16.86 -7.73 12.49
N LYS A 110 -18.11 -7.58 12.96
CA LYS A 110 -18.55 -6.39 13.70
C LYS A 110 -17.88 -6.30 15.07
N GLU A 111 -17.20 -5.18 15.29
CA GLU A 111 -16.53 -4.85 16.55
C GLU A 111 -17.11 -3.55 17.13
N TYR A 112 -17.34 -3.54 18.44
CA TYR A 112 -17.81 -2.37 19.18
C TYR A 112 -16.67 -1.79 20.02
N ILE A 113 -16.34 -0.53 19.79
CA ILE A 113 -15.23 0.15 20.47
C ILE A 113 -15.83 1.19 21.40
N LEU A 114 -15.66 1.00 22.72
CA LEU A 114 -16.05 1.98 23.72
C LEU A 114 -15.05 3.14 23.73
N LEU A 115 -15.55 4.37 23.68
CA LEU A 115 -14.73 5.59 23.65
C LEU A 115 -14.34 6.06 25.06
N ASP A 116 -15.19 5.83 26.05
CA ASP A 116 -14.94 6.18 27.44
C ASP A 116 -14.91 4.92 28.32
N SER A 117 -13.81 4.74 29.07
CA SER A 117 -13.68 3.69 30.09
C SER A 117 -14.40 4.03 31.40
N SER A 118 -15.04 5.20 31.49
CA SER A 118 -15.66 5.73 32.70
C SER A 118 -17.06 5.20 33.00
N ASN A 119 -17.66 4.44 32.08
CA ASN A 119 -19.00 3.83 32.25
C ASN A 119 -18.94 2.32 32.50
N THR A 120 -17.83 1.79 33.02
CA THR A 120 -17.84 0.45 33.65
C THR A 120 -18.29 0.62 35.10
N LYS A 121 -19.58 0.39 35.37
CA LYS A 121 -20.13 0.20 36.71
C LYS A 121 -20.81 -1.15 36.80
#